data_AF-A0A6F9DXQ1-F1
#
_entry.id   AF-A0A6F9DXQ1-F1
#
_cell.length_a   1.000
_cell.length_b   1.000
_cell.length_c   1.000
_cell.angle_alpha   90.00
_cell.angle_beta   90.00
_cell.angle_gamma   90.00
#
_symmetry.space_group_name_H-M   'P 1'
#
loop_
_entity.id
_entity.type
_entity.pdbx_description
1 polymer ?
#
loop_
_entity_poly.entity_id
_entity_poly.type
_entity_poly.pdbx_seq_one_letter_code
_entity_poly.pdbx_strand_id
1 'polypeptide(L)'
;MSKNNVNFTQKLQGLNLGPSLKLLLYILVLVFGLAAYVTLRPSGLQIKESTLQEQEYGAVCLSNMTKSNDKLQQQKLCHELNGHHITNWSGIVKDIKILSIENKVESVANVLPTFAANGLACMYGERYPEECDDDNTLLCAMAKVSQRPCHLQKYNRYKFVVTVQCGESETFSLQLDAGHSYQAKLSKLSIGEEVIFSGILNADTRHIALTSLNSKDSLDVISMTEKEQSVLSLIDDAWKVLFRFVFSPVIIAV
;
A
#
# COMPACT_ATOMS: atom_id res chain seq x y z
N MET A 1 -50.38 9.24 -10.53
CA MET A 1 -50.43 7.77 -10.40
C MET A 1 -49.01 7.22 -10.35
N SER A 2 -48.80 6.28 -9.44
CA SER A 2 -47.52 5.96 -8.77
C SER A 2 -46.51 5.18 -9.63
N LYS A 3 -45.22 5.41 -9.33
CA LYS A 3 -44.04 4.80 -9.94
C LYS A 3 -43.88 3.34 -9.50
N ASN A 4 -43.64 2.45 -10.47
CA ASN A 4 -43.23 1.06 -10.22
C ASN A 4 -41.76 1.01 -9.79
N ASN A 5 -41.51 1.09 -8.48
CA ASN A 5 -40.26 0.62 -7.87
C ASN A 5 -40.39 -0.89 -7.62
N VAL A 6 -40.03 -1.69 -8.62
CA VAL A 6 -39.90 -3.14 -8.42
C VAL A 6 -38.60 -3.37 -7.65
N ASN A 7 -38.75 -3.56 -6.34
CA ASN A 7 -37.69 -3.92 -5.41
C ASN A 7 -36.98 -5.20 -5.88
N PHE A 8 -35.77 -5.07 -6.40
CA PHE A 8 -34.87 -6.19 -6.73
C PHE A 8 -34.68 -7.15 -5.53
N THR A 9 -34.76 -6.60 -4.31
CA THR A 9 -34.70 -7.33 -3.04
C THR A 9 -35.86 -8.32 -2.85
N GLN A 10 -37.05 -8.07 -3.42
CA GLN A 10 -38.18 -9.01 -3.33
C GLN A 10 -37.99 -10.24 -4.23
N LYS A 11 -37.21 -10.13 -5.31
CA LYS A 11 -36.99 -11.25 -6.24
C LYS A 11 -35.98 -12.28 -5.71
N LEU A 12 -35.16 -11.89 -4.74
CA LEU A 12 -34.20 -12.78 -4.06
C LEU A 12 -34.82 -13.50 -2.83
N GLN A 13 -35.94 -13.00 -2.31
CA GLN A 13 -36.61 -13.53 -1.11
C GLN A 13 -37.42 -14.82 -1.35
N GLY A 14 -37.64 -15.23 -2.61
CA GLY A 14 -38.46 -16.41 -2.95
C GLY A 14 -37.69 -17.69 -3.25
N LEU A 15 -36.36 -17.68 -3.16
CA LEU A 15 -35.51 -18.83 -3.50
C LEU A 15 -35.39 -19.77 -2.29
N ASN A 16 -36.42 -20.59 -2.10
CA ASN A 16 -36.40 -21.70 -1.14
C ASN A 16 -35.52 -22.83 -1.69
N LEU A 17 -34.20 -22.66 -1.61
CA LEU A 17 -33.24 -23.67 -2.06
C LEU A 17 -33.35 -24.92 -1.19
N GLY A 18 -33.52 -26.08 -1.82
CA GLY A 18 -33.51 -27.37 -1.14
C GLY A 18 -32.20 -27.61 -0.36
N PRO A 19 -32.21 -28.49 0.65
CA PRO A 19 -31.07 -28.73 1.54
C PRO A 19 -29.80 -29.18 0.79
N SER A 20 -29.97 -29.90 -0.32
CA SER A 20 -28.88 -30.34 -1.21
C SER A 20 -28.19 -29.18 -1.94
N LEU A 21 -28.93 -28.15 -2.34
CA LEU A 21 -28.36 -26.99 -3.04
C LEU A 21 -27.68 -26.01 -2.06
N LYS A 22 -28.18 -25.92 -0.82
CA LYS A 22 -27.51 -25.20 0.28
C LYS A 22 -26.14 -25.82 0.61
N LEU A 23 -26.08 -27.15 0.68
CA LEU A 23 -24.82 -27.87 0.90
C LEU A 23 -23.83 -27.64 -0.25
N LEU A 24 -24.30 -27.67 -1.50
CA LEU A 24 -23.45 -27.43 -2.68
C LEU A 24 -22.90 -25.99 -2.71
N LEU A 25 -23.71 -24.99 -2.36
CA LEU A 25 -23.27 -23.61 -2.20
C LEU A 25 -22.22 -23.46 -1.09
N TYR A 26 -22.42 -24.15 0.04
CA TYR A 26 -21.45 -24.15 1.14
C TYR A 26 -20.09 -24.72 0.70
N ILE A 27 -20.10 -25.86 -0.01
CA ILE A 27 -18.88 -26.47 -0.54
C ILE A 27 -18.20 -25.52 -1.54
N LEU A 28 -18.95 -24.87 -2.44
CA LEU A 28 -18.39 -23.92 -3.40
C LEU A 28 -17.73 -22.72 -2.71
N VAL A 29 -18.38 -22.13 -1.69
CA VAL A 29 -17.81 -21.02 -0.92
C VAL A 29 -16.56 -21.46 -0.17
N LEU A 30 -16.57 -22.66 0.41
CA LEU A 30 -15.42 -23.19 1.15
C LEU A 30 -14.23 -23.50 0.22
N VAL A 31 -14.48 -24.10 -0.94
CA VAL A 31 -13.45 -24.37 -1.95
C VAL A 31 -12.89 -23.06 -2.51
N PHE A 32 -13.75 -22.11 -2.86
CA PHE A 32 -13.30 -20.80 -3.37
C PHE A 32 -12.53 -20.01 -2.31
N GLY A 33 -12.97 -20.07 -1.04
CA GLY A 33 -12.27 -19.46 0.09
C GLY A 33 -10.89 -20.08 0.34
N LEU A 34 -10.78 -21.41 0.27
CA LEU A 34 -9.48 -22.10 0.38
C LEU A 34 -8.57 -21.81 -0.82
N ALA A 35 -9.11 -21.81 -2.04
CA ALA A 35 -8.36 -21.46 -3.24
C ALA A 35 -7.87 -20.01 -3.19
N ALA A 36 -8.72 -19.07 -2.75
CA ALA A 36 -8.33 -17.69 -2.52
C ALA A 36 -7.27 -17.58 -1.41
N TYR A 37 -7.40 -18.32 -0.30
CA TYR A 37 -6.41 -18.33 0.77
C TYR A 37 -5.04 -18.84 0.31
N VAL A 38 -5.01 -19.88 -0.53
CA VAL A 38 -3.75 -20.45 -1.06
C VAL A 38 -3.13 -19.53 -2.11
N THR A 39 -3.94 -18.94 -3.01
CA THR A 39 -3.43 -18.09 -4.10
C THR A 39 -3.10 -16.67 -3.65
N LEU A 40 -3.83 -16.14 -2.66
CA LEU A 40 -3.57 -14.84 -2.05
C LEU A 40 -2.63 -14.94 -0.86
N ARG A 41 -1.98 -16.08 -0.61
CA ARG A 41 -0.85 -16.09 0.33
C ARG A 41 0.13 -15.04 -0.19
N PRO A 42 0.32 -13.91 0.51
CA PRO A 42 1.37 -13.01 0.12
C PRO A 42 2.64 -13.84 0.19
N SER A 43 3.45 -13.80 -0.86
CA SER A 43 4.85 -14.22 -0.76
C SER A 43 5.48 -13.28 0.26
N GLY A 44 5.36 -13.64 1.53
CA GLY A 44 5.91 -12.88 2.64
C GLY A 44 7.42 -12.82 2.44
N LEU A 45 7.96 -11.62 2.52
CA LEU A 45 9.40 -11.46 2.68
C LEU A 45 9.76 -12.22 3.95
N GLN A 46 10.55 -13.30 3.85
CA GLN A 46 10.98 -14.07 5.01
C GLN A 46 11.90 -13.16 5.83
N ILE A 47 11.37 -12.59 6.91
CA ILE A 47 12.10 -11.67 7.76
C ILE A 47 13.14 -12.49 8.52
N LYS A 48 14.43 -12.21 8.29
CA LYS A 48 15.53 -12.84 9.00
C LYS A 48 15.90 -11.98 10.20
N GLU A 49 15.98 -12.56 11.39
CA GLU A 49 16.37 -11.91 12.66
C GLU A 49 17.82 -11.37 12.67
N SER A 50 18.60 -11.62 11.61
CA SER A 50 19.95 -11.11 11.47
C SER A 50 19.97 -9.66 10.99
N THR A 51 20.85 -8.87 11.63
CA THR A 51 21.16 -7.49 11.22
C THR A 51 22.31 -7.50 10.23
N LEU A 52 22.13 -6.87 9.08
CA LEU A 52 23.12 -6.74 8.01
C LEU A 52 23.88 -5.41 8.14
N GLN A 53 25.21 -5.47 8.21
CA GLN A 53 26.04 -4.27 8.21
C GLN A 53 26.28 -3.76 6.78
N GLU A 54 26.49 -2.44 6.65
CA GLU A 54 26.70 -1.79 5.36
C GLU A 54 27.92 -2.36 4.61
N GLN A 55 29.01 -2.65 5.32
CA GLN A 55 30.23 -3.20 4.73
C GLN A 55 30.02 -4.62 4.19
N GLU A 56 29.21 -5.44 4.88
CA GLU A 56 28.87 -6.81 4.46
C GLU A 56 28.04 -6.80 3.17
N TYR A 57 27.07 -5.89 3.08
CA TYR A 57 26.31 -5.68 1.85
C TYR A 57 27.22 -5.25 0.70
N GLY A 58 28.13 -4.30 0.93
CA GLY A 58 29.08 -3.85 -0.08
C GLY A 58 30.01 -4.97 -0.57
N ALA A 59 30.50 -5.80 0.35
CA ALA A 59 31.38 -6.93 0.02
C ALA A 59 30.68 -7.98 -0.86
N VAL A 60 29.37 -8.21 -0.68
CA VAL A 60 28.63 -9.24 -1.44
C VAL A 60 28.03 -8.65 -2.73
N CYS A 61 27.32 -7.53 -2.63
CA CYS A 61 26.52 -6.99 -3.73
C CYS A 61 27.26 -5.95 -4.60
N LEU A 62 28.35 -5.34 -4.11
CA LEU A 62 29.07 -4.27 -4.82
C LEU A 62 30.48 -4.68 -5.28
N SER A 63 31.10 -5.68 -4.65
CA SER A 63 32.44 -6.13 -5.04
C SER A 63 32.45 -6.72 -6.47
N ASN A 64 33.45 -6.41 -7.29
CA ASN A 64 33.69 -7.05 -8.60
C ASN A 64 32.59 -6.98 -9.68
N MET A 65 31.83 -5.88 -9.79
CA MET A 65 30.98 -5.58 -10.97
C MET A 65 31.73 -5.58 -12.32
N THR A 66 33.07 -5.54 -12.31
CA THR A 66 33.94 -5.46 -13.50
C THR A 66 34.19 -6.81 -14.17
N LYS A 67 33.94 -7.95 -13.52
CA LYS A 67 34.14 -9.28 -14.13
C LYS A 67 32.82 -9.80 -14.70
N SER A 68 32.66 -9.65 -16.02
CA SER A 68 31.44 -10.01 -16.76
C SER A 68 30.96 -11.46 -16.57
N ASN A 69 31.86 -12.40 -16.26
CA ASN A 69 31.55 -13.83 -16.27
C ASN A 69 30.81 -14.32 -15.01
N ASP A 70 30.78 -13.54 -13.92
CA ASP A 70 30.21 -13.97 -12.64
C ASP A 70 29.00 -13.15 -12.16
N LYS A 71 28.45 -12.27 -13.01
CA LYS A 71 27.31 -11.39 -12.66
C LYS A 71 26.09 -12.17 -12.15
N LEU A 72 25.78 -13.32 -12.77
CA LEU A 72 24.66 -14.15 -12.34
C LEU A 72 24.91 -14.79 -10.96
N GLN A 73 26.14 -15.22 -10.68
CA GLN A 73 26.50 -15.79 -9.38
C GLN A 73 26.45 -14.71 -8.29
N GLN A 74 26.91 -13.51 -8.61
CA GLN A 74 26.81 -12.37 -7.71
C GLN A 74 25.36 -11.97 -7.43
N GLN A 75 24.50 -11.95 -8.45
CA GLN A 75 23.06 -11.70 -8.27
C GLN A 75 22.43 -12.74 -7.37
N LYS A 76 22.77 -14.03 -7.53
CA LYS A 76 22.31 -15.11 -6.63
C LYS A 76 22.76 -14.88 -5.20
N LEU A 77 24.03 -14.55 -4.98
CA LEU A 77 24.55 -14.29 -3.63
C LEU A 77 23.90 -13.06 -2.99
N CYS A 78 23.67 -11.99 -3.77
CA CYS A 78 22.98 -10.80 -3.29
C CYS A 78 21.50 -11.10 -2.96
N HIS A 79 20.84 -11.95 -3.77
CA HIS A 79 19.46 -12.39 -3.52
C HIS A 79 19.29 -13.08 -2.16
N GLU A 80 20.29 -13.82 -1.67
CA GLU A 80 20.26 -14.46 -0.34
C GLU A 80 20.18 -13.44 0.82
N LEU A 81 20.55 -12.18 0.57
CA LEU A 81 20.44 -11.09 1.53
C LEU A 81 19.02 -10.49 1.60
N ASN A 82 18.08 -10.92 0.76
CA ASN A 82 16.67 -10.53 0.87
C ASN A 82 16.10 -10.84 2.26
N GLY A 83 15.32 -9.89 2.80
CA GLY A 83 14.61 -10.04 4.07
C GLY A 83 15.45 -9.80 5.33
N HIS A 84 16.73 -9.46 5.19
CA HIS A 84 17.55 -9.04 6.33
C HIS A 84 17.16 -7.65 6.84
N HIS A 85 17.25 -7.48 8.15
CA HIS A 85 17.13 -6.17 8.77
C HIS A 85 18.42 -5.39 8.58
N ILE A 86 18.30 -4.14 8.17
CA ILE A 86 19.39 -3.18 8.26
C ILE A 86 19.10 -2.27 9.46
N THR A 87 20.13 -1.98 10.24
CA THR A 87 20.02 -1.04 11.36
C THR A 87 21.06 0.04 11.22
N ASN A 88 20.62 1.29 11.39
CA ASN A 88 21.47 2.47 11.47
C ASN A 88 22.43 2.65 10.29
N TRP A 89 21.97 2.40 9.06
CA TRP A 89 22.75 2.76 7.87
C TRP A 89 22.69 4.27 7.64
N SER A 90 23.80 4.85 7.21
CA SER A 90 23.89 6.27 6.88
C SER A 90 23.93 6.51 5.38
N GLY A 91 23.32 7.59 4.93
CA GLY A 91 23.40 8.00 3.53
C GLY A 91 22.95 9.43 3.30
N ILE A 92 23.31 9.97 2.13
CA ILE A 92 22.95 11.33 1.72
C ILE A 92 21.73 11.27 0.80
N VAL A 93 20.71 12.07 1.11
CA VAL A 93 19.48 12.16 0.30
C VAL A 93 19.80 12.80 -1.04
N LYS A 94 19.51 12.12 -2.15
CA LYS A 94 19.66 12.68 -3.51
C LYS A 94 18.33 13.06 -4.14
N ASP A 95 17.26 12.33 -3.86
CA ASP A 95 15.94 12.57 -4.44
C ASP A 95 14.82 12.05 -3.54
N ILE A 96 13.66 12.70 -3.57
CA ILE A 96 12.43 12.29 -2.87
C ILE A 96 11.29 12.38 -3.87
N LYS A 97 10.68 11.24 -4.18
CA LYS A 97 9.58 11.15 -5.15
C LYS A 97 8.37 10.40 -4.60
N ILE A 98 7.19 10.72 -5.13
CA ILE A 98 5.98 9.94 -4.90
C ILE A 98 6.06 8.69 -5.81
N LEU A 99 6.01 7.51 -5.22
CA LEU A 99 5.99 6.23 -5.94
C LEU A 99 4.57 5.88 -6.38
N SER A 100 3.61 5.98 -5.47
CA SER A 100 2.22 5.65 -5.76
C SER A 100 1.27 6.43 -4.86
N ILE A 101 0.07 6.70 -5.38
CA ILE A 101 -1.03 7.28 -4.62
C ILE A 101 -2.17 6.26 -4.64
N GLU A 102 -2.60 5.82 -3.46
CA GLU A 102 -3.73 4.92 -3.30
C GLU A 102 -4.89 5.66 -2.64
N ASN A 103 -6.06 5.70 -3.30
CA ASN A 103 -7.28 6.25 -2.73
C ASN A 103 -8.39 5.19 -2.78
N LYS A 104 -8.56 4.49 -1.66
CA LYS A 104 -9.55 3.40 -1.56
C LYS A 104 -10.98 3.90 -1.74
N VAL A 105 -11.28 5.11 -1.25
CA VAL A 105 -12.64 5.70 -1.36
C VAL A 105 -12.95 6.06 -2.80
N GLU A 106 -11.97 6.64 -3.50
CA GLU A 106 -12.10 6.94 -4.93
C GLU A 106 -12.22 5.68 -5.78
N SER A 107 -11.47 4.62 -5.46
CA SER A 107 -11.63 3.32 -6.13
C SER A 107 -13.06 2.77 -6.01
N VAL A 108 -13.71 2.91 -4.85
CA VAL A 108 -15.12 2.52 -4.67
C VAL A 108 -16.04 3.46 -5.46
N ALA A 109 -15.81 4.77 -5.39
CA ALA A 109 -16.61 5.76 -6.12
C ALA A 109 -16.58 5.52 -7.64
N ASN A 110 -15.44 5.09 -8.19
CA ASN A 110 -15.26 4.83 -9.61
C ASN A 110 -16.02 3.60 -10.13
N VAL A 111 -16.47 2.70 -9.26
CA VAL A 111 -17.32 1.56 -9.62
C VAL A 111 -18.80 1.95 -9.68
N LEU A 112 -19.18 3.06 -9.02
CA LEU A 112 -20.57 3.52 -8.97
C LEU A 112 -20.96 4.29 -10.25
N PRO A 113 -22.26 4.28 -10.62
CA PRO A 113 -22.77 5.19 -11.65
C PRO A 113 -22.48 6.66 -11.31
N THR A 114 -22.26 7.50 -12.31
CA THR A 114 -21.78 8.88 -12.16
C THR A 114 -22.57 9.73 -11.15
N PHE A 115 -23.90 9.58 -11.08
CA PHE A 115 -24.71 10.33 -10.10
C PHE A 115 -24.38 9.94 -8.65
N ALA A 116 -24.22 8.63 -8.40
CA ALA A 116 -23.92 8.08 -7.09
C ALA A 116 -22.46 8.34 -6.72
N ALA A 117 -21.55 8.20 -7.69
CA ALA A 117 -20.14 8.54 -7.54
C ALA A 117 -19.96 10.02 -7.15
N ASN A 118 -20.64 10.95 -7.85
CA ASN A 118 -20.59 12.38 -7.53
C ASN A 118 -21.24 12.71 -6.18
N GLY A 119 -22.37 12.08 -5.86
CA GLY A 119 -23.01 12.24 -4.56
C GLY A 119 -22.09 11.79 -3.42
N LEU A 120 -21.46 10.62 -3.55
CA LEU A 120 -20.52 10.09 -2.57
C LEU A 120 -19.27 10.97 -2.47
N ALA A 121 -18.69 11.37 -3.60
CA ALA A 121 -17.54 12.27 -3.64
C ALA A 121 -17.82 13.62 -2.97
N CYS A 122 -19.02 14.18 -3.12
CA CYS A 122 -19.38 15.43 -2.46
C CYS A 122 -19.80 15.28 -0.99
N MET A 123 -20.29 14.12 -0.57
CA MET A 123 -20.61 13.88 0.85
C MET A 123 -19.36 13.67 1.70
N TYR A 124 -18.34 13.04 1.15
CA TYR A 124 -17.12 12.69 1.90
C TYR A 124 -15.90 13.51 1.51
N GLY A 125 -15.89 14.07 0.30
CA GLY A 125 -14.79 14.86 -0.24
C GLY A 125 -15.02 16.35 -0.12
N GLU A 126 -14.28 17.09 -0.94
CA GLU A 126 -14.29 18.55 -0.99
C GLU A 126 -14.68 18.99 -2.39
N ARG A 127 -15.40 20.11 -2.48
CA ARG A 127 -15.81 20.67 -3.77
C ARG A 127 -14.60 21.34 -4.44
N TYR A 128 -14.46 21.18 -5.75
CA TYR A 128 -13.49 21.99 -6.47
C TYR A 128 -13.85 23.48 -6.35
N PRO A 129 -12.86 24.37 -6.27
CA PRO A 129 -13.12 25.81 -6.20
C PRO A 129 -13.85 26.27 -7.47
N GLU A 130 -14.88 27.10 -7.29
CA GLU A 130 -15.68 27.64 -8.40
C GLU A 130 -14.96 28.80 -9.10
N GLU A 131 -14.13 29.53 -8.35
CA GLU A 131 -13.27 30.62 -8.81
C GLU A 131 -11.80 30.17 -8.78
N CYS A 132 -11.11 30.33 -9.91
CA CYS A 132 -9.74 29.87 -10.09
C CYS A 132 -8.78 31.05 -9.90
N ASP A 133 -8.42 31.30 -8.64
CA ASP A 133 -7.37 32.26 -8.29
C ASP A 133 -5.97 31.63 -8.43
N ASP A 134 -4.93 32.47 -8.42
CA ASP A 134 -3.53 32.04 -8.58
C ASP A 134 -3.15 30.88 -7.63
N ASP A 135 -3.62 30.94 -6.37
CA ASP A 135 -3.39 29.91 -5.35
C ASP A 135 -4.10 28.57 -5.66
N ASN A 136 -5.17 28.58 -6.45
CA ASN A 136 -6.04 27.42 -6.73
C ASN A 136 -5.96 26.94 -8.19
N THR A 137 -5.04 27.50 -8.98
CA THR A 137 -4.90 27.22 -10.42
C THR A 137 -4.80 25.72 -10.73
N LEU A 138 -4.04 24.98 -9.91
CA LEU A 138 -3.82 23.54 -10.10
C LEU A 138 -5.10 22.72 -9.82
N LEU A 139 -5.81 23.05 -8.74
CA LEU A 139 -7.08 22.39 -8.36
C LEU A 139 -8.17 22.65 -9.41
N CYS A 140 -8.21 23.88 -9.95
CA CYS A 140 -9.11 24.24 -11.03
C CYS A 140 -8.81 23.48 -12.33
N ALA A 141 -7.53 23.31 -12.68
CA ALA A 141 -7.15 22.50 -13.83
C ALA A 141 -7.59 21.03 -13.65
N MET A 142 -7.47 20.48 -12.43
CA MET A 142 -7.94 19.14 -12.10
C MET A 142 -9.47 19.01 -12.17
N ALA A 143 -10.22 20.04 -11.80
CA ALA A 143 -11.68 20.07 -11.93
C ALA A 143 -12.13 19.87 -13.38
N LYS A 144 -11.47 20.57 -14.33
CA LYS A 144 -11.75 20.47 -15.76
C LYS A 144 -11.48 19.07 -16.32
N VAL A 145 -10.43 18.40 -15.84
CA VAL A 145 -10.05 17.05 -16.29
C VAL A 145 -10.95 15.98 -15.68
N SER A 146 -11.28 16.10 -14.39
CA SER A 146 -12.00 15.05 -13.67
C SER A 146 -13.50 14.96 -14.00
N GLN A 147 -14.09 16.02 -14.57
CA GLN A 147 -15.53 16.11 -14.86
C GLN A 147 -16.42 15.82 -13.64
N ARG A 148 -15.89 15.98 -12.42
CA ARG A 148 -16.60 15.79 -11.16
C ARG A 148 -16.64 17.11 -10.40
N PRO A 149 -17.72 17.40 -9.66
CA PRO A 149 -17.83 18.62 -8.87
C PRO A 149 -16.99 18.58 -7.58
N CYS A 150 -16.65 17.39 -7.08
CA CYS A 150 -15.94 17.20 -5.81
C CYS A 150 -14.81 16.16 -5.95
N HIS A 151 -13.74 16.31 -5.16
CA HIS A 151 -12.59 15.42 -5.10
C HIS A 151 -12.42 14.77 -3.73
N LEU A 152 -11.79 13.59 -3.72
CA LEU A 152 -11.55 12.79 -2.51
C LEU A 152 -10.08 12.81 -2.07
N GLN A 153 -9.31 13.83 -2.45
CA GLN A 153 -7.86 13.93 -2.20
C GLN A 153 -7.47 13.76 -0.73
N LYS A 154 -8.32 14.15 0.22
CA LYS A 154 -8.11 13.92 1.67
C LYS A 154 -7.89 12.44 2.04
N TYR A 155 -8.40 11.52 1.22
CA TYR A 155 -8.25 10.08 1.42
C TYR A 155 -7.05 9.48 0.68
N ASN A 156 -6.25 10.30 0.00
CA ASN A 156 -5.03 9.85 -0.67
C ASN A 156 -4.02 9.33 0.36
N ARG A 157 -3.57 8.11 0.15
CA ARG A 157 -2.43 7.53 0.85
C ARG A 157 -1.24 7.50 -0.09
N TYR A 158 -0.19 8.23 0.28
CA TYR A 158 1.03 8.35 -0.51
C TYR A 158 2.03 7.27 -0.12
N LYS A 159 2.70 6.68 -1.11
CA LYS A 159 3.96 5.96 -0.89
C LYS A 159 5.07 6.77 -1.54
N PHE A 160 6.17 6.92 -0.82
CA PHE A 160 7.33 7.69 -1.27
C PHE A 160 8.49 6.75 -1.53
N VAL A 161 9.37 7.16 -2.43
CA VAL A 161 10.70 6.58 -2.60
C VAL A 161 11.72 7.67 -2.36
N VAL A 162 12.62 7.44 -1.42
CA VAL A 162 13.76 8.30 -1.15
C VAL A 162 15.00 7.63 -1.72
N THR A 163 15.69 8.32 -2.63
CA THR A 163 16.97 7.82 -3.16
C THR A 163 18.09 8.35 -2.28
N VAL A 164 18.86 7.44 -1.67
CA VAL A 164 20.02 7.77 -0.84
C VAL A 164 21.29 7.23 -1.46
N GLN A 165 22.39 7.95 -1.26
CA GLN A 165 23.73 7.49 -1.62
C GLN A 165 24.47 7.08 -0.36
N CYS A 166 24.99 5.86 -0.35
CA CYS A 166 25.63 5.23 0.80
C CYS A 166 27.11 4.88 0.50
N GLY A 167 27.87 4.60 1.56
CA GLY A 167 29.29 4.27 1.53
C GLY A 167 30.23 5.44 1.81
N GLU A 168 31.42 5.14 2.35
CA GLU A 168 32.50 6.12 2.67
C GLU A 168 32.97 6.96 1.46
N SER A 169 32.68 6.50 0.23
CA SER A 169 32.96 7.24 -1.01
C SER A 169 31.75 7.31 -1.92
N GLU A 170 30.53 7.31 -1.36
CA GLU A 170 29.31 7.50 -2.14
C GLU A 170 29.15 6.40 -3.23
N THR A 171 29.53 5.16 -2.91
CA THR A 171 29.79 4.12 -3.90
C THR A 171 28.55 3.53 -4.55
N PHE A 172 27.37 3.68 -3.95
CA PHE A 172 26.12 3.11 -4.46
C PHE A 172 24.87 3.87 -4.02
N SER A 173 23.83 3.80 -4.85
CA SER A 173 22.50 4.37 -4.58
C SER A 173 21.51 3.28 -4.15
N LEU A 174 20.74 3.56 -3.11
CA LEU A 174 19.63 2.73 -2.62
C LEU A 174 18.31 3.50 -2.72
N GLN A 175 17.20 2.76 -2.85
CA GLN A 175 15.85 3.32 -2.82
C GLN A 175 15.17 2.91 -1.51
N LEU A 176 14.69 3.88 -0.76
CA LEU A 176 14.00 3.67 0.52
C LEU A 176 12.50 3.86 0.29
N ASP A 177 11.74 2.78 0.44
CA ASP A 177 10.27 2.78 0.34
C ASP A 177 9.68 3.28 1.66
N ALA A 178 9.05 4.45 1.63
CA ALA A 178 8.41 5.06 2.79
C ALA A 178 6.88 5.06 2.64
N GLY A 179 6.19 4.68 3.72
CA GLY A 179 4.73 4.76 3.81
C GLY A 179 4.22 6.19 3.94
N HIS A 180 2.89 6.34 3.94
CA HIS A 180 2.23 7.64 4.05
C HIS A 180 2.55 8.36 5.37
N SER A 181 2.78 7.62 6.45
CA SER A 181 3.15 8.15 7.77
C SER A 181 4.41 9.03 7.72
N TYR A 182 5.32 8.78 6.78
CA TYR A 182 6.57 9.53 6.63
C TYR A 182 6.39 10.89 5.94
N GLN A 183 5.21 11.22 5.42
CA GLN A 183 4.95 12.44 4.64
C GLN A 183 5.43 13.71 5.35
N ALA A 184 5.07 13.90 6.63
CA ALA A 184 5.43 15.10 7.38
C ALA A 184 6.93 15.18 7.73
N LYS A 185 7.63 14.04 7.77
CA LYS A 185 9.08 13.98 7.99
C LYS A 185 9.84 14.26 6.69
N LEU A 186 9.41 13.63 5.60
CA LEU A 186 10.00 13.81 4.27
C LEU A 186 9.77 15.22 3.72
N SER A 187 8.65 15.88 4.05
CA SER A 187 8.39 17.26 3.64
C SER A 187 9.33 18.28 4.28
N LYS A 188 10.02 17.91 5.36
CA LYS A 188 11.01 18.75 6.06
C LYS A 188 12.45 18.41 5.67
N LEU A 189 12.65 17.27 5.03
CA LEU A 189 13.96 16.76 4.65
C LEU A 189 14.43 17.46 3.38
N SER A 190 15.70 17.84 3.35
CA SER A 190 16.30 18.50 2.19
C SER A 190 17.19 17.56 1.39
N ILE A 191 17.31 17.83 0.09
CA ILE A 191 18.29 17.14 -0.76
C ILE A 191 19.69 17.53 -0.27
N GLY A 192 20.59 16.55 -0.16
CA GLY A 192 21.95 16.70 0.36
C GLY A 192 22.08 16.49 1.87
N GLU A 193 20.97 16.25 2.59
CA GLU A 193 20.98 15.98 4.02
C GLU A 193 21.44 14.55 4.32
N GLU A 194 22.22 14.38 5.40
CA GLU A 194 22.66 13.06 5.86
C GLU A 194 21.60 12.44 6.80
N VAL A 195 21.17 11.23 6.46
CA VAL A 195 20.12 10.51 7.19
C VAL A 195 20.63 9.16 7.68
N ILE A 196 20.14 8.76 8.85
CA ILE A 196 20.32 7.43 9.44
C ILE A 196 19.00 6.68 9.34
N PHE A 197 19.01 5.50 8.74
CA PHE A 197 17.80 4.72 8.50
C PHE A 197 17.96 3.24 8.85
N SER A 198 16.83 2.61 9.13
CA SER A 198 16.70 1.18 9.39
C SER A 198 15.48 0.64 8.65
N GLY A 199 15.54 -0.61 8.23
CA GLY A 199 14.50 -1.18 7.39
C GLY A 199 14.76 -2.63 7.05
N ILE A 200 13.99 -3.13 6.08
CA ILE A 200 14.13 -4.50 5.58
C ILE A 200 14.58 -4.42 4.12
N LEU A 201 15.68 -5.09 3.80
CA LEU A 201 16.30 -5.06 2.49
C LEU A 201 15.57 -6.00 1.49
N ASN A 202 15.28 -5.46 0.32
CA ASN A 202 15.00 -6.21 -0.90
C ASN A 202 16.20 -6.01 -1.85
N ALA A 203 17.13 -6.95 -1.80
CA ALA A 203 18.40 -6.93 -2.52
C ALA A 203 18.23 -7.00 -4.04
N ASP A 204 17.19 -7.66 -4.55
CA ASP A 204 16.92 -7.77 -6.00
C ASP A 204 16.66 -6.42 -6.64
N THR A 205 15.86 -5.61 -5.96
CA THR A 205 15.43 -4.30 -6.43
C THR A 205 16.33 -3.17 -5.90
N ARG A 206 17.11 -3.44 -4.84
CA ARG A 206 17.79 -2.44 -4.00
C ARG A 206 16.81 -1.48 -3.34
N HIS A 207 15.60 -1.96 -3.09
CA HIS A 207 14.61 -1.26 -2.29
C HIS A 207 14.75 -1.66 -0.84
N ILE A 208 14.53 -0.71 0.06
CA ILE A 208 14.51 -0.95 1.49
C ILE A 208 13.16 -0.48 1.99
N ALA A 209 12.39 -1.39 2.57
CA ALA A 209 11.17 -1.01 3.27
C ALA A 209 11.55 -0.34 4.60
N LEU A 210 11.28 0.95 4.73
CA LEU A 210 11.67 1.72 5.91
C LEU A 210 10.89 1.33 7.16
N THR A 211 11.63 1.16 8.26
CA THR A 211 11.10 1.00 9.62
C THR A 211 11.41 2.22 10.49
N SER A 212 12.53 2.89 10.22
CA SER A 212 12.88 4.17 10.83
C SER A 212 13.74 4.99 9.87
N LEU A 213 13.56 6.30 9.89
CA LEU A 213 14.38 7.26 9.15
C LEU A 213 14.59 8.46 10.05
N ASN A 214 15.83 8.89 10.30
CA ASN A 214 16.17 10.05 11.12
C ASN A 214 17.18 10.92 10.38
N SER A 215 17.06 12.23 10.52
CA SER A 215 18.13 13.14 10.12
C SER A 215 19.22 13.10 11.19
N LYS A 216 20.49 13.12 10.78
CA LYS A 216 21.63 13.08 11.70
C LYS A 216 21.65 14.28 12.66
N ASP A 217 21.09 15.40 12.21
CA ASP A 217 20.97 16.64 12.99
C ASP A 217 19.73 16.68 13.91
N SER A 218 18.79 15.76 13.72
CA SER A 218 17.51 15.73 14.45
C SER A 218 17.42 14.50 15.34
N LEU A 219 17.61 14.69 16.64
CA LEU A 219 17.63 13.67 17.72
C LEU A 219 16.25 13.05 18.06
N ASP A 220 15.27 13.09 17.15
CA ASP A 220 13.96 12.49 17.36
C ASP A 220 13.89 11.10 16.74
N VAL A 221 14.24 10.09 17.54
CA VAL A 221 14.09 8.66 17.21
C VAL A 221 12.61 8.30 17.34
N ILE A 222 11.93 8.13 16.21
CA ILE A 222 10.63 7.48 16.18
C ILE A 222 10.72 6.29 15.22
N SER A 223 10.71 5.09 15.80
CA SER A 223 10.56 3.83 15.07
C SER A 223 9.07 3.52 14.91
N MET A 224 8.63 3.22 13.70
CA MET A 224 7.26 2.74 13.46
C MET A 224 7.27 1.60 12.46
N THR A 225 6.90 0.43 12.96
CA THR A 225 6.66 -0.79 12.19
C THR A 225 5.29 -0.72 11.52
N GLU A 226 5.22 -0.03 10.38
CA GLU A 226 3.99 0.07 9.58
C GLU A 226 3.88 -1.07 8.55
N LYS A 227 3.85 -2.35 8.99
CA LYS A 227 3.76 -3.44 7.99
C LYS A 227 2.81 -4.61 8.20
N GLU A 228 2.08 -4.74 9.30
CA GLU A 228 1.14 -5.88 9.44
C GLU A 228 -0.32 -5.52 9.73
N GLN A 229 -0.65 -4.29 10.13
CA GLN A 229 -2.00 -3.96 10.61
C GLN A 229 -3.04 -3.68 9.51
N SER A 230 -2.63 -3.37 8.27
CA SER A 230 -3.56 -2.89 7.24
C SER A 230 -4.18 -4.02 6.39
N VAL A 231 -3.55 -5.18 6.29
CA VAL A 231 -4.07 -6.33 5.52
C VAL A 231 -4.91 -7.25 6.41
N LEU A 232 -4.46 -7.50 7.65
CA LEU A 232 -5.20 -8.32 8.60
C LEU A 232 -6.54 -7.69 9.03
N SER A 233 -6.60 -6.36 9.15
CA SER A 233 -7.85 -5.64 9.47
C SER A 233 -8.89 -5.72 8.36
N LEU A 234 -8.47 -5.63 7.09
CA LEU A 234 -9.37 -5.76 5.94
C LEU A 234 -9.93 -7.18 5.79
N ILE A 235 -9.13 -8.19 6.13
CA ILE A 235 -9.55 -9.59 6.12
C ILE A 235 -10.51 -9.87 7.27
N ASP A 236 -10.29 -9.29 8.46
CA ASP A 236 -11.16 -9.44 9.62
C ASP A 236 -12.56 -8.81 9.39
N ASP A 237 -12.61 -7.62 8.78
CA ASP A 237 -13.88 -6.97 8.44
C ASP A 237 -14.64 -7.71 7.33
N ALA A 238 -13.94 -8.21 6.31
CA ALA A 238 -14.54 -9.03 5.25
C ALA A 238 -15.07 -10.37 5.80
N TRP A 239 -14.32 -11.01 6.71
CA TRP A 239 -14.76 -12.22 7.39
C TRP A 239 -15.99 -11.98 8.25
N LYS A 240 -16.07 -10.88 8.99
CA LYS A 240 -17.25 -10.53 9.79
C LYS A 240 -18.51 -10.33 8.94
N VAL A 241 -18.38 -9.73 7.76
CA VAL A 241 -19.51 -9.56 6.83
C VAL A 241 -19.95 -10.90 6.25
N LEU A 242 -19.00 -11.74 5.83
CA LEU A 242 -19.30 -13.10 5.33
C LEU A 242 -19.92 -13.99 6.40
N PHE A 243 -19.37 -13.98 7.62
CA PHE A 243 -19.90 -14.75 8.75
C PHE A 243 -21.30 -14.27 9.14
N ARG A 244 -21.57 -12.96 9.11
CA ARG A 244 -22.92 -12.44 9.32
C ARG A 244 -23.85 -12.78 8.17
N PHE A 245 -23.41 -12.84 6.93
CA PHE A 245 -24.26 -13.24 5.81
C PHE A 245 -24.62 -14.74 5.86
N VAL A 246 -23.65 -15.59 6.24
CA VAL A 246 -23.82 -17.05 6.30
C VAL A 246 -24.53 -17.51 7.59
N PHE A 247 -24.30 -16.84 8.71
CA PHE A 247 -24.80 -17.22 10.03
C PHE A 247 -25.76 -16.19 10.66
N SER A 248 -26.22 -15.16 9.93
CA SER A 248 -27.31 -14.32 10.44
C SER A 248 -28.56 -15.19 10.62
N PRO A 249 -29.17 -15.17 11.82
CA PRO A 249 -30.42 -15.87 12.05
C PRO A 249 -31.55 -15.02 11.46
N VAL A 250 -31.74 -15.08 10.15
CA VAL A 250 -33.01 -14.69 9.54
C VAL A 250 -33.51 -15.91 8.77
N ILE A 251 -33.81 -17.00 9.49
CA ILE A 251 -35.10 -17.72 9.52
C ILE A 251 -35.17 -18.55 10.83
N ILE A 252 -35.39 -17.90 11.97
CA ILE A 252 -36.18 -18.49 13.07
C ILE A 252 -37.21 -17.43 13.44
N ALA A 253 -38.31 -17.40 12.68
CA ALA A 253 -39.62 -16.83 13.01
C ALA A 253 -40.41 -16.72 11.71
N VAL A 254 -41.02 -17.80 11.25
CA VAL A 254 -42.44 -18.20 11.45
C VAL A 254 -42.56 -19.60 10.86
#